data_AF-V4RG27-F1
#
_entry.id   AF-V4RG27-F1
#
_cell.length_a   1.000
_cell.length_b   1.000
_cell.length_c   1.000
_cell.angle_alpha   90.00
_cell.angle_beta   90.00
_cell.angle_gamma   90.00
#
_symmetry.space_group_name_H-M   'P 1'
#
loop_
_entity.id
_entity.type
_entity.pdbx_description
1 polymer ?
#
loop_
_entity_poly.entity_id
_entity_poly.type
_entity_poly.pdbx_seq_one_letter_code
_entity_poly.pdbx_strand_id
1 'polypeptide(L)'
;MDRALRGAQAHKRGHLAEYIALVHLMMKGYRILGFRLKMPQGEIDILAQKGTQLAMVEVKQRRSHEEAIETVSAIQQERLWQAGLALQEKKPRLRKLDLVIDLY
;
A
#
# COMPACT_ATOMS: atom_id res chain seq x y z
N MET A 1 -23.42 8.17 -21.16
CA MET A 1 -23.31 6.83 -20.51
C MET A 1 -21.85 6.38 -20.27
N ASP A 2 -20.83 7.11 -20.76
CA ASP A 2 -19.43 6.66 -20.73
C ASP A 2 -18.64 6.86 -19.43
N ARG A 3 -18.98 7.82 -18.56
CA ARG A 3 -18.25 8.06 -17.30
C ARG A 3 -18.43 6.92 -16.28
N ALA A 4 -19.64 6.36 -16.19
CA ALA A 4 -19.97 5.29 -15.26
C ALA A 4 -19.29 3.96 -15.64
N LEU A 5 -19.19 3.66 -16.93
CA LEU A 5 -18.50 2.46 -17.44
C LEU A 5 -16.97 2.57 -17.30
N ARG A 6 -16.38 3.76 -17.53
CA ARG A 6 -14.96 4.02 -17.28
C ARG A 6 -14.61 3.92 -15.79
N GLY A 7 -15.47 4.43 -14.91
CA GLY A 7 -15.35 4.25 -13.46
C GLY A 7 -15.36 2.77 -13.07
N ALA A 8 -16.37 2.00 -13.50
CA ALA A 8 -16.46 0.58 -13.19
C ALA A 8 -15.25 -0.25 -13.70
N GLN A 9 -14.73 0.06 -14.89
CA GLN A 9 -13.51 -0.58 -15.43
C GLN A 9 -12.24 -0.15 -14.69
N ALA A 10 -12.11 1.13 -14.29
CA ALA A 10 -11.01 1.61 -13.48
C ALA A 10 -11.00 0.97 -12.08
N HIS A 11 -12.16 0.81 -11.46
CA HIS A 11 -12.32 0.12 -10.17
C HIS A 11 -11.92 -1.36 -10.25
N LYS A 12 -12.37 -2.08 -11.30
CA LYS A 12 -11.98 -3.49 -11.52
C LYS A 12 -10.48 -3.66 -11.77
N ARG A 13 -9.86 -2.74 -12.51
CA ARG A 13 -8.41 -2.73 -12.72
C ARG A 13 -7.65 -2.44 -11.42
N GLY A 14 -8.21 -1.58 -10.55
CA GLY A 14 -7.63 -1.25 -9.22
C GLY A 14 -7.38 -2.52 -8.41
N HIS A 15 -8.43 -3.33 -8.33
CA HIS A 15 -8.40 -4.56 -7.56
C HIS A 15 -7.37 -5.55 -8.09
N LEU A 16 -7.25 -5.70 -9.42
CA LEU A 16 -6.29 -6.63 -10.00
C LEU A 16 -4.84 -6.25 -9.70
N ALA A 17 -4.49 -4.96 -9.83
CA ALA A 17 -3.12 -4.49 -9.53
C ALA A 17 -2.74 -4.78 -8.08
N GLU A 18 -3.68 -4.56 -7.16
CA GLU A 18 -3.50 -4.84 -5.74
C GLU A 18 -3.37 -6.33 -5.43
N TYR A 19 -4.15 -7.20 -6.08
CA TYR A 19 -3.97 -8.65 -5.92
C TYR A 19 -2.62 -9.13 -6.46
N ILE A 20 -2.17 -8.58 -7.59
CA ILE A 20 -0.83 -8.88 -8.12
C ILE A 20 0.24 -8.42 -7.13
N ALA A 21 0.08 -7.23 -6.53
CA ALA A 21 0.97 -6.72 -5.50
C ALA A 21 1.07 -7.65 -4.29
N LEU A 22 -0.08 -8.10 -3.77
CA LEU A 22 -0.15 -9.05 -2.66
C LEU A 22 0.62 -10.33 -2.98
N VAL A 23 0.34 -10.96 -4.13
CA VAL A 23 0.98 -12.21 -4.56
C VAL A 23 2.49 -12.02 -4.72
N HIS A 24 2.90 -10.94 -5.38
CA HIS A 24 4.31 -10.66 -5.60
C HIS A 24 5.08 -10.36 -4.31
N LEU A 25 4.50 -9.60 -3.37
CA LEU A 25 5.09 -9.37 -2.05
C LEU A 25 5.24 -10.69 -1.29
N MET A 26 4.23 -11.55 -1.30
CA MET A 26 4.33 -12.89 -0.70
C MET A 26 5.46 -13.72 -1.31
N MET A 27 5.59 -13.73 -2.64
CA MET A 27 6.70 -14.41 -3.33
C MET A 27 8.07 -13.83 -2.97
N LYS A 28 8.14 -12.52 -2.69
CA LYS A 28 9.35 -11.83 -2.20
C LYS A 28 9.66 -12.08 -0.71
N GLY A 29 8.88 -12.93 -0.04
CA GLY A 29 9.08 -13.31 1.36
C GLY A 29 8.45 -12.35 2.37
N TYR A 30 7.55 -11.46 1.93
CA TYR A 30 6.79 -10.63 2.85
C TYR A 30 5.62 -11.42 3.44
N ARG A 31 5.38 -11.22 4.74
CA ARG A 31 4.13 -11.61 5.39
C ARG A 31 3.14 -10.44 5.29
N ILE A 32 2.01 -10.66 4.64
CA ILE A 32 0.93 -9.66 4.59
C ILE A 32 0.24 -9.60 5.96
N LEU A 33 0.19 -8.40 6.54
CA LEU A 33 -0.43 -8.12 7.85
C LEU A 33 -1.80 -7.43 7.71
N GLY A 34 -2.06 -6.82 6.55
CA GLY A 34 -3.33 -6.21 6.24
C GLY A 34 -3.40 -5.71 4.80
N PHE A 35 -4.61 -5.56 4.31
CA PHE A 35 -4.93 -5.15 2.94
C PHE A 35 -6.10 -4.16 2.99
N ARG A 36 -5.98 -3.03 2.29
CA ARG A 36 -6.93 -1.90 2.29
C ARG A 36 -7.29 -1.46 3.71
N LEU A 37 -6.26 -1.18 4.51
CA LEU A 37 -6.44 -0.80 5.91
C LEU A 37 -6.87 0.67 5.99
N LYS A 38 -8.16 0.87 6.27
CA LYS A 38 -8.71 2.21 6.51
C LYS A 38 -8.32 2.70 7.90
N MET A 39 -7.63 3.84 7.94
CA MET A 39 -7.20 4.51 9.16
C MET A 39 -7.66 5.97 9.16
N PRO A 40 -7.79 6.61 10.33
CA PRO A 40 -8.10 8.05 10.40
C PRO A 40 -7.12 8.93 9.62
N GLN A 41 -5.85 8.51 9.53
CA GLN A 41 -4.78 9.23 8.84
C GLN A 41 -4.79 9.04 7.31
N GLY A 42 -5.42 7.97 6.82
CA GLY A 42 -5.40 7.56 5.41
C GLY A 42 -5.68 6.07 5.23
N GLU A 43 -5.69 5.62 3.98
CA GLU A 43 -5.73 4.18 3.67
C GLU A 43 -4.31 3.69 3.42
N ILE A 44 -3.98 2.52 3.98
CA ILE A 44 -2.77 1.77 3.61
C ILE A 44 -3.21 0.65 2.68
N ASP A 45 -2.76 0.65 1.43
CA ASP A 45 -3.13 -0.38 0.46
C ASP A 45 -2.69 -1.76 0.95
N ILE A 46 -1.42 -1.92 1.30
CA ILE A 46 -0.88 -3.16 1.85
C ILE A 46 0.04 -2.87 3.03
N LEU A 47 -0.24 -3.51 4.17
CA LEU A 47 0.68 -3.57 5.30
C LEU A 47 1.39 -4.92 5.28
N ALA A 48 2.72 -4.91 5.21
CA ALA A 48 3.50 -6.13 5.10
C ALA A 48 4.72 -6.12 6.03
N GLN A 49 5.25 -7.30 6.35
CA GLN A 49 6.45 -7.46 7.16
C GLN A 49 7.48 -8.31 6.43
N LYS A 50 8.74 -7.88 6.44
CA LYS A 50 9.89 -8.69 6.02
C LYS A 50 11.07 -8.48 6.96
N GLY A 51 11.46 -9.53 7.68
CA GLY A 51 12.44 -9.40 8.77
C GLY A 51 11.97 -8.40 9.82
N THR A 52 12.78 -7.38 10.08
CA THR A 52 12.46 -6.28 11.01
C THR A 52 11.65 -5.16 10.37
N GLN A 53 11.42 -5.17 9.06
CA GLN A 53 10.71 -4.08 8.38
C GLN A 53 9.20 -4.24 8.47
N LEU A 54 8.51 -3.15 8.80
CA LEU A 54 7.07 -2.97 8.66
C LEU A 54 6.81 -2.03 7.46
N ALA A 55 6.49 -2.63 6.32
CA ALA A 55 6.30 -1.94 5.06
C ALA A 55 4.84 -1.49 4.89
N MET A 56 4.68 -0.20 4.65
CA MET A 56 3.43 0.41 4.18
C MET A 56 3.59 0.59 2.68
N VAL A 57 2.99 -0.33 1.94
CA VAL A 57 3.13 -0.39 0.48
C VAL A 57 1.91 0.27 -0.13
N GLU A 58 2.18 1.27 -0.95
CA GLU A 58 1.21 1.93 -1.81
C GLU A 58 1.27 1.29 -3.20
N VAL A 59 0.12 0.89 -3.75
CA VAL A 59 0.03 0.18 -5.04
C VAL A 59 -0.27 1.19 -6.16
N LYS A 60 0.63 1.31 -7.13
CA LYS A 60 0.45 2.17 -8.30
C LYS A 60 0.08 1.35 -9.52
N GLN A 61 -0.97 1.79 -10.21
CA GLN A 61 -1.37 1.21 -11.49
C GLN A 61 -0.51 1.78 -12.61
N ARG A 62 0.63 1.15 -12.94
CA ARG A 62 1.38 1.53 -14.13
C ARG A 62 0.57 1.17 -15.38
N ARG A 63 0.12 2.16 -16.16
CA ARG A 63 -0.69 1.92 -17.37
C ARG A 63 0.17 1.75 -18.62
N SER A 64 1.44 2.12 -18.60
CA SER A 64 2.40 1.84 -19.67
C SER A 64 3.82 1.61 -19.15
N HIS A 65 4.71 1.04 -19.98
CA HIS A 65 6.14 0.91 -19.68
C HIS A 65 6.87 2.27 -19.59
N GLU A 66 6.24 3.36 -20.05
CA GLU A 66 6.84 4.69 -20.19
C GLU A 66 6.30 5.69 -19.15
N GLU A 67 5.29 5.32 -18.36
CA GLU A 67 4.73 6.18 -17.32
C GLU A 67 5.66 6.22 -16.10
N ALA A 68 6.46 7.29 -16.09
CA ALA A 68 6.95 8.12 -14.99
C ALA A 68 7.39 7.46 -13.66
N ILE A 69 8.45 8.02 -13.10
CA ILE A 69 8.82 7.88 -11.69
C ILE A 69 7.65 8.45 -10.85
N GLU A 70 6.63 7.64 -10.58
CA GLU A 70 5.57 8.02 -9.66
C GLU A 70 6.13 7.94 -8.25
N THR A 71 6.39 9.09 -7.64
CA THR A 71 6.81 9.19 -6.24
C THR A 71 5.59 9.37 -5.35
N VAL A 72 5.59 8.76 -4.16
CA VAL A 72 4.61 9.08 -3.12
C VAL A 72 4.73 10.56 -2.79
N SER A 73 3.66 11.34 -2.97
CA SER A 73 3.68 12.76 -2.61
C SER A 73 4.06 12.95 -1.13
N ALA A 74 4.70 14.07 -0.78
CA ALA A 74 5.11 14.33 0.62
C ALA A 74 3.93 14.23 1.61
N ILE A 75 2.74 14.68 1.20
CA ILE A 75 1.51 14.59 2.01
C ILE A 75 1.11 13.13 2.21
N GLN A 76 1.19 12.30 1.17
CA GLN A 76 0.87 10.89 1.27
C GLN A 76 1.91 10.13 2.11
N GLN A 77 3.20 10.47 1.99
CA GLN A 77 4.23 9.91 2.84
C GLN A 77 3.95 10.22 4.32
N GLU A 78 3.64 11.47 4.65
CA GLU A 78 3.30 11.87 6.02
C GLU A 78 2.09 11.08 6.55
N ARG A 79 1.01 10.96 5.75
CA ARG A 79 -0.18 10.20 6.14
C ARG A 79 0.12 8.73 6.41
N LEU A 80 0.89 8.09 5.54
CA LEU A 80 1.31 6.70 5.72
C LEU A 80 2.19 6.57 6.96
N TRP A 81 3.14 7.48 7.16
CA TRP A 81 4.00 7.49 8.34
C TRP A 81 3.19 7.57 9.65
N GLN A 82 2.26 8.51 9.74
CA GLN A 82 1.39 8.66 10.91
C GLN A 82 0.48 7.43 11.11
N ALA A 83 -0.02 6.82 10.03
CA ALA A 83 -0.79 5.58 10.13
C ALA A 83 0.08 4.43 10.67
N GLY A 84 1.34 4.34 10.24
CA GLY A 84 2.32 3.39 10.74
C GLY A 84 2.62 3.56 12.23
N LEU A 85 2.86 4.79 12.68
CA LEU A 85 3.07 5.11 14.10
C LEU A 85 1.84 4.72 14.93
N ALA A 86 0.64 5.05 14.48
CA ALA A 86 -0.61 4.67 15.16
C ALA A 86 -0.79 3.14 15.24
N LEU A 87 -0.34 2.38 14.23
CA LEU A 87 -0.36 0.91 14.26
C LEU A 87 0.62 0.36 15.29
N GLN A 88 1.82 0.92 15.39
CA GLN A 88 2.80 0.54 16.40
C GLN A 88 2.32 0.84 17.82
N GLU A 89 1.70 2.00 18.02
CA GLU A 89 1.12 2.36 19.32
C GLU A 89 0.05 1.33 19.75
N LYS A 90 -0.87 0.97 18.84
CA LYS A 90 -1.96 0.05 19.14
C LYS A 90 -1.54 -1.42 19.25
N LYS A 91 -0.45 -1.84 18.59
CA LYS A 91 -0.02 -3.24 18.53
C LYS A 91 1.42 -3.40 19.04
N PRO A 92 1.64 -3.86 20.28
CA PRO A 92 2.97 -4.00 20.87
C PRO A 92 3.97 -4.81 20.02
N ARG A 93 3.48 -5.82 19.27
CA ARG A 93 4.32 -6.64 18.38
C ARG A 93 4.92 -5.85 17.21
N LEU A 94 4.28 -4.76 16.78
CA LEU A 94 4.73 -3.95 15.64
C LEU A 94 5.75 -2.87 16.06
N ARG A 95 5.81 -2.50 17.35
CA ARG A 95 6.72 -1.45 17.87
C ARG A 95 8.20 -1.77 17.68
N LYS A 96 8.54 -3.05 17.54
CA LYS A 96 9.92 -3.52 17.36
C LYS A 96 10.36 -3.54 15.90
N LEU A 97 9.49 -3.12 14.98
CA LEU A 97 9.73 -3.16 13.55
C LEU A 97 10.10 -1.77 13.04
N ASP A 98 10.97 -1.71 12.05
CA ASP A 98 11.39 -0.49 11.36
C ASP A 98 10.32 -0.11 10.33
N LEU A 99 9.70 1.07 10.50
CA LEU A 99 8.70 1.57 9.55
C LEU A 99 9.36 1.99 8.25
N VAL A 100 8.83 1.49 7.14
CA VAL A 100 9.25 1.88 5.79
C VAL A 100 8.02 2.14 4.92
N ILE A 101 8.12 3.13 4.04
CA ILE A 101 7.14 3.40 2.99
C ILE A 101 7.73 2.89 1.69
N ASP A 102 6.99 2.07 0.96
CA ASP A 102 7.41 1.49 -0.30
C ASP A 102 6.33 1.68 -1.37
N LEU A 103 6.74 1.62 -2.63
CA LEU A 103 5.87 1.70 -3.79
C LEU A 103 5.88 0.37 -4.53
N TYR A 104 4.70 -0.07 -4.95
CA TYR A 104 4.55 -1.20 -5.86
C TYR A 104 4.02 -0.76 -7.22
#